data_AF-A0A9D2NPR1-F1
#
_entry.id   AF-A0A9D2NPR1-F1
#
_cell.length_a   1.000
_cell.length_b   1.000
_cell.length_c   1.000
_cell.angle_alpha   90.00
_cell.angle_beta   90.00
_cell.angle_gamma   90.00
#
_symmetry.space_group_name_H-M   'P 1'
#
loop_
_entity.id
_entity.type
_entity.pdbx_description
1 polymer ?
#
loop_
_entity_poly.entity_id
_entity_poly.type
_entity_poly.pdbx_seq_one_letter_code
_entity_poly.pdbx_strand_id
1 'polypeptide(L)'
;MKYPVIYVRNVMGVHKHNSISYALHMRIVSGETEDELRAAYLKKLLSQLYHTVEGLFVVAQAQIVKNDDDPFILFTSNLDQRMLKMQLQTLANELGERTGASAQLEYALFRSLLLVKDRPVGLLKAAKEGEPVHQSNAIAEHAVLLGPDGRKVTTNYLMSYDVFVHRSKA
;
A
#
# COMPACT_ATOMS: atom_id res chain seq x y z
N MET A 1 -8.15 12.84 19.37
CA MET A 1 -7.12 12.05 18.67
C MET A 1 -6.77 12.75 17.37
N LYS A 2 -5.48 12.98 17.12
CA LYS A 2 -4.97 13.53 15.86
C LYS A 2 -4.69 12.38 14.88
N TYR A 3 -4.78 12.64 13.58
CA TYR A 3 -4.51 11.65 12.53
C TYR A 3 -3.30 12.06 11.71
N PRO A 4 -2.41 11.13 11.33
CA PRO A 4 -1.34 11.42 10.36
C PRO A 4 -1.96 11.91 9.05
N VAL A 5 -1.28 12.85 8.40
CA VAL A 5 -1.82 13.57 7.24
C VAL A 5 -1.22 13.03 5.95
N ILE A 6 -2.07 12.67 5.01
CA ILE A 6 -1.70 12.35 3.62
C ILE A 6 -2.06 13.56 2.76
N TYR A 7 -1.05 14.14 2.11
CA TYR A 7 -1.22 15.24 1.17
C TYR A 7 -1.27 14.73 -0.27
N VAL A 8 -2.34 15.08 -0.97
CA VAL A 8 -2.51 14.77 -2.39
C VAL A 8 -2.56 16.06 -3.21
N ARG A 9 -2.12 16.00 -4.48
CA ARG A 9 -2.25 17.15 -5.39
C ARG A 9 -3.71 17.42 -5.76
N ASN A 10 -4.50 16.37 -5.90
CA ASN A 10 -5.94 16.42 -6.13
C ASN A 10 -6.62 15.20 -5.49
N VAL A 11 -7.91 15.33 -5.22
CA VAL A 11 -8.79 14.20 -4.88
C VAL A 11 -9.64 13.86 -6.10
N MET A 12 -9.71 12.57 -6.42
CA MET A 12 -10.57 12.01 -7.46
C MET A 12 -11.50 10.99 -6.82
N GLY A 13 -12.68 10.78 -7.39
CA GLY A 13 -13.62 9.77 -6.91
C GLY A 13 -14.31 10.14 -5.60
N VAL A 14 -14.36 9.18 -4.68
CA VAL A 14 -15.21 9.24 -3.47
C VAL A 14 -14.51 9.85 -2.25
N HIS A 15 -13.17 9.85 -2.27
CA HIS A 15 -12.35 10.42 -1.21
C HIS A 15 -12.34 11.94 -1.35
N LYS A 16 -12.52 12.65 -0.23
CA LYS A 16 -12.73 14.10 -0.24
C LYS A 16 -11.67 14.77 0.62
N HIS A 17 -11.29 15.98 0.22
CA HIS A 17 -10.54 16.87 1.10
C HIS A 17 -11.23 16.96 2.48
N ASN A 18 -10.45 16.94 3.57
CA ASN A 18 -10.93 16.91 4.95
C ASN A 18 -11.61 15.59 5.39
N SER A 19 -11.53 14.51 4.60
CA SER A 19 -12.02 13.18 5.02
C SER A 19 -11.00 12.44 5.87
N ILE A 20 -11.51 11.60 6.77
CA ILE A 20 -10.69 10.61 7.47
C ILE A 20 -10.97 9.27 6.79
N SER A 21 -9.93 8.64 6.27
CA SER A 21 -10.02 7.37 5.54
C SER A 21 -9.06 6.35 6.15
N TYR A 22 -9.32 5.06 5.92
CA TYR A 22 -8.28 4.07 6.14
C TYR A 22 -7.23 4.23 5.04
N ALA A 23 -5.95 4.22 5.43
CA ALA A 23 -4.82 4.28 4.53
C ALA A 23 -3.99 3.01 4.72
N LEU A 24 -3.71 2.32 3.62
CA LEU A 24 -2.79 1.20 3.54
C LEU A 24 -1.51 1.65 2.85
N HIS A 25 -0.40 1.40 3.51
CA HIS A 25 0.94 1.48 2.95
C HIS A 25 1.51 0.07 2.82
N MET A 26 2.28 -0.20 1.77
CA MET A 26 2.91 -1.50 1.53
C MET A 26 4.36 -1.30 1.09
N ARG A 27 5.23 -2.22 1.54
CA ARG A 27 6.63 -2.31 1.12
C ARG A 27 7.00 -3.77 0.91
N ILE A 28 7.98 -3.99 0.04
CA ILE A 28 8.67 -5.28 -0.03
C ILE A 28 9.97 -5.10 0.75
N VAL A 29 10.17 -5.95 1.75
CA VAL A 29 11.40 -6.01 2.53
C VAL A 29 12.20 -7.22 2.05
N SER A 30 13.43 -7.02 1.60
CA SER A 30 14.35 -8.10 1.25
C SER A 30 15.59 -8.06 2.14
N GLY A 31 16.07 -9.24 2.51
CA GLY A 31 17.29 -9.41 3.32
C GLY A 31 18.58 -9.50 2.51
N GLU A 32 18.51 -9.45 1.18
CA GLU A 32 19.65 -9.66 0.28
C GLU A 32 20.06 -8.36 -0.41
N THR A 33 21.37 -8.23 -0.71
CA THR A 33 21.84 -7.16 -1.60
C THR A 33 21.34 -7.46 -3.01
N GLU A 34 20.43 -6.63 -3.50
CA GLU A 34 19.83 -6.81 -4.81
C GLU A 34 20.69 -6.19 -5.91
N ASP A 35 20.88 -6.92 -7.01
CA ASP A 35 21.36 -6.30 -8.25
C ASP A 35 20.28 -5.36 -8.84
N GLU A 36 20.69 -4.51 -9.80
CA GLU A 36 19.79 -3.51 -10.39
C GLU A 36 18.54 -4.14 -11.04
N LEU A 37 18.68 -5.32 -11.64
CA LEU A 37 17.57 -6.00 -12.32
C LEU A 37 16.57 -6.56 -11.31
N ARG A 38 17.07 -7.11 -10.21
CA ARG A 38 16.28 -7.61 -9.08
C ARG A 38 15.55 -6.47 -8.37
N ALA A 39 16.22 -5.33 -8.14
CA ALA A 39 15.61 -4.14 -7.56
C ALA A 39 14.48 -3.59 -8.44
N ALA A 40 14.71 -3.55 -9.77
CA ALA A 40 13.68 -3.15 -10.73
C ALA A 40 12.48 -4.13 -10.73
N TYR A 41 12.74 -5.43 -10.60
CA TYR A 41 11.71 -6.45 -10.47
C TYR A 41 10.88 -6.28 -9.20
N LEU A 42 11.48 -6.09 -8.03
CA LEU A 42 10.73 -5.88 -6.80
C LEU A 42 9.90 -4.60 -6.84
N LYS A 43 10.43 -3.52 -7.42
CA LYS A 43 9.65 -2.29 -7.66
C LYS A 43 8.43 -2.57 -8.54
N LYS A 44 8.58 -3.42 -9.56
CA LYS A 44 7.46 -3.85 -10.42
C LYS A 44 6.42 -4.65 -9.64
N LEU A 45 6.86 -5.61 -8.81
CA LEU A 45 5.97 -6.40 -7.96
C LEU A 45 5.21 -5.53 -6.97
N LEU A 46 5.88 -4.57 -6.33
CA LEU A 46 5.23 -3.62 -5.41
C LEU A 46 4.13 -2.84 -6.12
N SER A 47 4.39 -2.32 -7.33
CA SER A 47 3.35 -1.67 -8.14
C SER A 47 2.18 -2.60 -8.45
N GLN A 48 2.43 -3.87 -8.78
CA GLN A 48 1.36 -4.86 -9.00
C GLN A 48 0.56 -5.15 -7.73
N LEU A 49 1.20 -5.21 -6.56
CA LEU A 49 0.53 -5.38 -5.27
C LEU A 49 -0.46 -4.24 -5.02
N TYR A 50 -0.03 -2.99 -5.21
CA TYR A 50 -0.91 -1.82 -5.06
C TYR A 50 -2.13 -1.90 -5.97
N HIS A 51 -1.94 -2.15 -7.27
CA HIS A 51 -3.05 -2.24 -8.21
C HIS A 51 -3.95 -3.46 -7.98
N THR A 52 -3.39 -4.57 -7.50
CA THR A 52 -4.18 -5.76 -7.17
C THR A 52 -5.09 -5.49 -5.98
N VAL A 53 -4.57 -4.87 -4.91
CA VAL A 53 -5.40 -4.52 -3.75
C VAL A 53 -6.45 -3.47 -4.13
N GLU A 54 -6.11 -2.47 -4.94
CA GLU A 54 -7.10 -1.52 -5.48
C GLU A 54 -8.24 -2.24 -6.23
N GLY A 55 -7.90 -3.19 -7.12
CA GLY A 55 -8.88 -3.96 -7.90
C GLY A 55 -9.71 -4.97 -7.08
N LEU A 56 -9.18 -5.51 -5.98
CA LEU A 56 -9.90 -6.46 -5.12
C LEU A 56 -10.91 -5.77 -4.19
N PHE A 57 -10.73 -4.50 -3.87
CA PHE A 57 -11.51 -3.77 -2.85
C PHE A 57 -12.44 -2.70 -3.44
N VAL A 58 -13.15 -3.06 -4.53
CA VAL A 58 -14.10 -2.16 -5.23
C VAL A 58 -15.21 -1.65 -4.30
N VAL A 59 -15.78 -2.52 -3.46
CA VAL A 59 -16.88 -2.14 -2.53
C VAL A 59 -16.41 -1.15 -1.46
N ALA A 60 -15.15 -1.26 -1.02
CA ALA A 60 -14.52 -0.31 -0.10
C ALA A 60 -13.92 0.90 -0.82
N GLN A 61 -14.22 1.04 -2.13
CA GLN A 61 -13.80 2.14 -3.00
C GLN A 61 -12.30 2.45 -2.84
N ALA A 62 -11.50 1.38 -2.88
CA ALA A 62 -10.06 1.45 -2.80
C ALA A 62 -9.52 2.35 -3.92
N GLN A 63 -8.61 3.24 -3.56
CA GLN A 63 -8.01 4.16 -4.52
C GLN A 63 -6.56 4.43 -4.17
N ILE A 64 -5.67 4.25 -5.15
CA ILE A 64 -4.27 4.61 -5.01
C ILE A 64 -4.12 6.14 -5.07
N VAL A 65 -3.42 6.68 -4.09
CA VAL A 65 -3.00 8.09 -4.03
C VAL A 65 -1.50 8.17 -3.80
N LYS A 66 -0.90 9.32 -4.12
CA LYS A 66 0.52 9.58 -3.89
C LYS A 66 0.71 10.74 -2.93
N ASN A 67 1.53 10.52 -1.90
CA ASN A 67 2.02 11.55 -0.99
C ASN A 67 3.54 11.65 -1.17
N ASP A 68 3.99 12.72 -1.82
CA ASP A 68 5.41 12.92 -2.20
C ASP A 68 6.01 11.70 -2.92
N ASP A 69 5.29 11.26 -3.96
CA ASP A 69 5.60 10.08 -4.80
C ASP A 69 5.54 8.71 -4.11
N ASP A 70 5.33 8.65 -2.79
CA ASP A 70 5.06 7.40 -2.05
C ASP A 70 3.58 6.99 -2.17
N PRO A 71 3.26 5.78 -2.69
CA PRO A 71 1.88 5.34 -2.86
C PRO A 71 1.20 4.89 -1.56
N PHE A 72 -0.08 5.21 -1.44
CA PHE A 72 -1.00 4.70 -0.43
C PHE A 72 -2.29 4.22 -1.09
N ILE A 73 -2.99 3.28 -0.49
CA ILE A 73 -4.37 2.95 -0.86
C ILE A 73 -5.31 3.52 0.18
N LEU A 74 -6.25 4.35 -0.25
CA LEU A 74 -7.31 4.86 0.60
C LEU A 74 -8.55 3.97 0.47
N PHE A 75 -9.18 3.66 1.60
CA PHE A 75 -10.46 2.95 1.65
C PHE A 75 -11.50 3.78 2.38
N THR A 76 -12.77 3.63 1.97
CA THR A 76 -13.89 4.18 2.71
C THR A 76 -14.09 3.45 4.05
N SER A 77 -14.93 4.02 4.91
CA SER A 77 -15.09 3.55 6.30
C SER A 77 -15.67 2.14 6.44
N ASN A 78 -16.24 1.57 5.37
CA ASN A 78 -16.82 0.22 5.32
C ASN A 78 -15.78 -0.89 5.02
N LEU A 79 -14.48 -0.59 5.05
CA LEU A 79 -13.42 -1.58 4.86
C LEU A 79 -13.56 -2.77 5.83
N ASP A 80 -13.71 -3.97 5.28
CA ASP A 80 -13.54 -5.21 6.04
C ASP A 80 -12.03 -5.49 6.21
N GLN A 81 -11.52 -5.17 7.39
CA GLN A 81 -10.10 -5.37 7.71
C GLN A 81 -9.71 -6.84 7.82
N ARG A 82 -10.64 -7.75 8.14
CA ARG A 82 -10.37 -9.18 8.17
C ARG A 82 -10.18 -9.69 6.75
N MET A 83 -11.06 -9.28 5.84
CA MET A 83 -10.90 -9.57 4.41
C MET A 83 -9.59 -9.01 3.87
N LEU A 84 -9.24 -7.76 4.20
CA LEU A 84 -7.95 -7.17 3.82
C LEU A 84 -6.77 -8.02 4.27
N LYS A 85 -6.72 -8.39 5.55
CA LYS A 85 -5.63 -9.23 6.09
C LYS A 85 -5.52 -10.57 5.36
N MET A 86 -6.64 -11.24 5.07
CA MET A 86 -6.62 -12.50 4.32
C MET A 86 -6.08 -12.31 2.91
N GLN A 87 -6.49 -11.26 2.20
CA GLN A 87 -6.01 -10.98 0.85
C GLN A 87 -4.52 -10.60 0.83
N LEU A 88 -4.07 -9.80 1.80
CA LEU A 88 -2.64 -9.47 1.94
C LEU A 88 -1.80 -10.71 2.24
N GLN A 89 -2.30 -11.68 3.03
CA GLN A 89 -1.61 -12.95 3.23
C GLN A 89 -1.53 -13.77 1.95
N THR A 90 -2.60 -13.83 1.15
CA THR A 90 -2.57 -14.49 -0.17
C THR A 90 -1.50 -13.86 -1.08
N LEU A 91 -1.42 -12.54 -1.11
CA LEU A 91 -0.42 -11.80 -1.88
C LEU A 91 1.01 -12.01 -1.35
N ALA A 92 1.19 -12.10 -0.02
CA ALA A 92 2.48 -12.41 0.59
C ALA A 92 2.96 -13.82 0.24
N ASN A 93 2.06 -14.80 0.18
CA ASN A 93 2.37 -16.15 -0.26
C ASN A 93 2.81 -16.17 -1.73
N GLU A 94 2.07 -15.49 -2.61
CA GLU A 94 2.45 -15.39 -4.03
C GLU A 94 3.79 -14.66 -4.19
N LEU A 95 4.01 -13.56 -3.45
CA LEU A 95 5.29 -12.84 -3.44
C LEU A 95 6.45 -13.78 -3.08
N GLY A 96 6.30 -14.58 -2.01
CA GLY A 96 7.30 -15.55 -1.60
C GLY A 96 7.62 -16.60 -2.66
N GLU A 97 6.61 -17.09 -3.40
CA GLU A 97 6.80 -18.00 -4.53
C GLU A 97 7.55 -17.30 -5.69
N ARG A 98 7.26 -16.02 -5.95
CA ARG A 98 7.90 -15.23 -7.03
C ARG A 98 9.33 -14.83 -6.75
N THR A 99 9.73 -14.74 -5.48
CA THR A 99 11.04 -14.21 -5.08
C THR A 99 11.93 -15.24 -4.39
N GLY A 100 11.41 -16.40 -3.97
CA GLY A 100 12.19 -17.46 -3.33
C GLY A 100 12.37 -17.26 -1.83
N ALA A 101 11.32 -16.83 -1.11
CA ALA A 101 11.31 -16.52 0.33
C ALA A 101 12.27 -15.43 0.82
N SER A 102 13.13 -14.87 -0.03
CA SER A 102 14.05 -13.77 0.33
C SER A 102 13.40 -12.39 0.39
N ALA A 103 12.13 -12.28 0.01
CA ALA A 103 11.36 -11.04 0.11
C ALA A 103 10.03 -11.27 0.83
N GLN A 104 9.67 -10.33 1.71
CA GLN A 104 8.47 -10.35 2.52
C GLN A 104 7.62 -9.10 2.28
N LEU A 105 6.31 -9.23 2.44
CA LEU A 105 5.39 -8.10 2.34
C LEU A 105 5.26 -7.44 3.70
N GLU A 106 5.66 -6.19 3.82
CA GLU A 106 5.31 -5.36 4.97
C GLU A 106 4.11 -4.49 4.58
N TYR A 107 3.13 -4.38 5.47
CA TYR A 107 2.05 -3.41 5.30
C TYR A 107 1.77 -2.65 6.58
N ALA A 108 1.26 -1.43 6.45
CA ALA A 108 0.74 -0.63 7.55
C ALA A 108 -0.66 -0.14 7.23
N LEU A 109 -1.63 -0.43 8.10
CA LEU A 109 -3.02 0.04 7.98
C LEU A 109 -3.36 0.95 9.16
N PHE A 110 -3.70 2.20 8.87
CA PHE A 110 -4.06 3.19 9.88
C PHE A 110 -5.13 4.15 9.36
N ARG A 111 -5.67 5.01 10.23
CA ARG A 111 -6.56 6.10 9.81
C ARG A 111 -5.76 7.36 9.54
N SER A 112 -6.01 8.00 8.41
CA SER A 112 -5.34 9.24 8.01
C SER A 112 -6.34 10.35 7.69
N LEU A 113 -5.93 11.60 7.93
CA LEU A 113 -6.63 12.77 7.41
C LEU A 113 -6.10 13.09 6.01
N LEU A 114 -7.00 13.09 5.02
CA LEU A 114 -6.68 13.40 3.63
C LEU A 114 -6.81 14.90 3.37
N LEU A 115 -5.69 15.54 3.00
CA LEU A 115 -5.64 16.95 2.63
C LEU A 115 -5.18 17.12 1.19
N VAL A 116 -5.68 18.17 0.54
CA VAL A 116 -5.23 18.56 -0.79
C VAL A 116 -4.20 19.65 -0.58
N LYS A 117 -3.04 19.54 -1.23
CA LYS A 117 -1.99 20.56 -1.14
C LYS A 117 -2.55 21.94 -1.47
N ASP A 118 -2.10 22.94 -0.71
CA ASP A 118 -2.49 24.35 -0.85
C ASP A 118 -3.98 24.66 -0.60
N ARG A 119 -4.78 23.68 -0.15
CA ARG A 119 -6.17 23.88 0.23
C ARG A 119 -6.32 23.98 1.75
N PRO A 120 -6.99 25.02 2.28
CA PRO A 120 -7.11 25.21 3.72
C PRO A 120 -7.90 24.09 4.38
N VAL A 121 -7.40 23.63 5.53
CA VAL A 121 -8.07 22.62 6.36
C VAL A 121 -9.36 23.20 6.92
N GLY A 122 -10.43 22.40 6.88
CA GLY A 122 -11.72 22.81 7.41
C GLY A 122 -11.65 22.99 8.93
N LEU A 123 -12.33 24.01 9.47
CA LEU A 123 -12.33 24.36 10.90
C LEU A 123 -12.57 23.16 11.83
N LEU A 124 -13.50 22.26 11.46
CA LEU A 124 -13.83 21.06 12.24
C LEU A 124 -12.74 19.98 12.22
N LYS A 125 -11.85 20.00 11.23
CA LYS A 125 -10.78 19.01 11.05
C LYS A 125 -9.41 19.50 11.47
N ALA A 126 -9.21 20.82 11.60
CA ALA A 126 -7.96 21.39 12.11
C ALA A 126 -7.57 20.80 13.48
N ALA A 127 -8.54 20.60 14.38
CA ALA A 127 -8.29 19.97 15.69
C ALA A 127 -7.90 18.48 15.62
N LYS A 128 -8.11 17.83 14.46
CA LYS A 128 -7.82 16.41 14.19
C LYS A 128 -6.56 16.23 13.33
N GLU A 129 -5.95 17.32 12.87
CA GLU A 129 -4.74 17.31 12.08
C GLU A 129 -3.54 16.92 12.95
N GLY A 130 -2.84 15.87 12.53
CA GLY A 130 -1.57 15.43 13.10
C GLY A 130 -0.40 15.82 12.20
N GLU A 131 0.73 15.15 12.39
CA GLU A 131 1.91 15.33 11.56
C GLU A 131 1.69 14.77 10.15
N PRO A 132 2.38 15.31 9.13
CA PRO A 132 2.50 14.64 7.83
C PRO A 132 2.92 13.18 8.00
N VAL A 133 2.33 12.26 7.23
CA VAL A 133 2.51 10.81 7.46
C VAL A 133 3.97 10.37 7.48
N HIS A 134 4.82 10.95 6.62
CA HIS A 134 6.26 10.67 6.52
C HIS A 134 7.10 11.29 7.65
N GLN A 135 6.53 12.22 8.42
CA GLN A 135 7.14 12.81 9.61
C GLN A 135 6.61 12.18 10.90
N SER A 136 5.57 11.35 10.79
CA SER A 136 4.94 10.65 11.91
C SER A 136 5.45 9.21 12.03
N ASN A 137 5.23 8.59 13.19
CA ASN A 137 5.50 7.15 13.38
C ASN A 137 4.39 6.23 12.85
N ALA A 138 3.36 6.74 12.18
CA ALA A 138 2.16 5.97 11.86
C ALA A 138 2.44 4.71 11.03
N ILE A 139 3.35 4.77 10.05
CA ILE A 139 3.73 3.61 9.25
C ILE A 139 4.44 2.57 10.12
N ALA A 140 5.44 2.99 10.90
CA ALA A 140 6.23 2.09 11.75
C ALA A 140 5.39 1.46 12.88
N GLU A 141 4.53 2.22 13.55
CA GLU A 141 3.66 1.74 14.62
C GLU A 141 2.63 0.71 14.16
N HIS A 142 2.23 0.76 12.90
CA HIS A 142 1.23 -0.13 12.31
C HIS A 142 1.84 -1.17 11.36
N ALA A 143 3.17 -1.23 11.25
CA ALA A 143 3.87 -2.13 10.36
C ALA A 143 3.64 -3.59 10.79
N VAL A 144 3.22 -4.40 9.84
CA VAL A 144 3.04 -5.84 9.99
C VAL A 144 3.78 -6.52 8.85
N LEU A 145 4.74 -7.35 9.22
CA LEU A 145 5.49 -8.18 8.29
C LEU A 145 4.75 -9.49 8.05
N LEU A 146 4.49 -9.79 6.77
CA LEU A 146 3.86 -11.02 6.32
C LEU A 146 4.90 -11.87 5.59
N GLY A 147 5.24 -12.99 6.20
CA GLY A 147 5.93 -14.09 5.54
C GLY A 147 4.93 -15.06 4.89
N PRO A 148 5.42 -15.96 4.02
CA PRO A 148 4.61 -17.06 3.51
C PRO A 148 4.08 -17.95 4.64
N ASP A 149 2.78 -18.25 4.65
CA ASP A 149 2.13 -19.08 5.69
C ASP A 149 2.02 -20.57 5.31
N GLY A 150 2.67 -20.98 4.21
CA GLY A 150 2.69 -22.36 3.72
C GLY A 150 1.44 -22.79 2.97
N ARG A 151 0.42 -21.94 2.85
CA ARG A 151 -0.74 -22.24 2.00
C ARG A 151 -0.34 -22.22 0.53
N LYS A 152 -0.90 -23.14 -0.25
CA LYS A 152 -0.68 -23.22 -1.70
C LYS A 152 -1.13 -21.92 -2.37
N VAL A 153 -0.27 -21.35 -3.21
CA VAL A 153 -0.60 -20.21 -4.06
C VAL A 153 -1.56 -20.69 -5.15
N THR A 154 -2.69 -20.00 -5.26
CA THR A 154 -3.74 -20.29 -6.26
C THR A 154 -4.01 -19.10 -7.17
N THR A 155 -3.26 -18.01 -7.01
CA THR A 155 -3.38 -16.76 -7.75
C THR A 155 -2.19 -16.57 -8.69
N ASN A 156 -2.33 -15.62 -9.62
CA ASN A 156 -1.27 -15.25 -10.57
C ASN A 156 -1.27 -13.73 -10.80
N TYR A 157 -1.39 -12.95 -9.72
CA TYR A 157 -1.43 -11.49 -9.78
C TYR A 157 -0.04 -10.88 -10.00
N LEU A 158 1.00 -11.56 -9.50
CA LEU A 158 2.38 -11.11 -9.53
C LEU A 158 3.13 -11.79 -10.66
N MET A 159 3.85 -10.97 -11.43
CA MET A 159 4.69 -11.44 -12.54
C MET A 159 5.81 -12.35 -12.02
N SER A 160 6.18 -13.38 -12.78
CA SER A 160 7.39 -14.16 -12.49
C SER A 160 8.66 -13.46 -12.95
N TYR A 161 9.79 -13.80 -12.34
CA TYR A 161 11.08 -13.20 -12.68
C TYR A 161 11.46 -13.44 -14.15
N ASP A 162 11.24 -14.65 -14.67
CA ASP A 162 11.55 -14.99 -16.07
C ASP A 162 10.76 -14.12 -17.06
N VAL A 163 9.48 -13.88 -16.80
CA VAL A 163 8.64 -13.02 -17.63
C VAL A 163 9.12 -11.57 -17.56
N PHE A 164 9.52 -11.10 -16.38
CA PHE A 164 10.08 -9.77 -16.21
C PHE A 164 11.38 -9.61 -17.02
N VAL A 165 12.33 -10.53 -16.88
CA VAL A 165 13.60 -10.51 -17.60
C VAL A 165 13.40 -10.55 -19.12
N HIS A 166 12.47 -11.38 -19.60
CA HIS A 166 12.17 -11.44 -21.03
C HIS A 166 11.63 -10.10 -21.56
N ARG A 167 10.76 -9.43 -20.81
CA ARG A 167 10.17 -8.13 -21.20
C ARG A 167 11.16 -6.97 -21.08
N SER A 168 12.13 -7.04 -20.18
CA SER A 168 13.14 -5.99 -20.00
C SER A 168 14.24 -6.01 -21.07
N LYS A 169 14.31 -7.09 -21.86
CA LYS A 169 15.25 -7.26 -22.98
C LYS A 169 14.66 -6.90 -24.35
N ALA A 170 13.34 -6.72 -24.42
CA ALA A 170 12.58 -6.37 -25.62
C ALA A 170 12.37 -4.86 -25.71
#